data_AF-A0A4Q2ABH7-F1
#
_entry.id   AF-A0A4Q2ABH7-F1
#
_cell.length_a   1.000
_cell.length_b   1.000
_cell.length_c   1.000
_cell.angle_alpha   90.00
_cell.angle_beta   90.00
_cell.angle_gamma   90.00
#
_symmetry.space_group_name_H-M   'P 1'
#
loop_
_entity.id
_entity.type
_entity.pdbx_description
1 polymer ?
#
loop_
_entity_poly.entity_id
_entity_poly.type
_entity_poly.pdbx_seq_one_letter_code
_entity_poly.pdbx_strand_id
1 'polypeptide(L)' 'DQVQRHGVRRRKLTPQERARNVEIGVTRGRVEAIFGHWKRHWGLRRTRFLGGAKMQALTRLAAIGWNLWKGAGFKARYG' A
#
# COMPACT_ATOMS: atom_id res chain seq x y z
N ASP A 1 -4.60 -6.42 16.25
CA ASP A 1 -4.37 -5.31 15.29
C ASP A 1 -3.27 -5.68 14.29
N GLN A 2 -3.27 -5.09 13.07
CA GLN A 2 -2.23 -5.28 12.02
C GLN A 2 -1.23 -4.11 12.03
N VAL A 3 -0.95 -3.57 13.22
CA VAL A 3 -0.16 -2.35 13.40
C VAL A 3 1.23 -2.71 13.91
N GLN A 4 2.28 -2.21 13.27
CA GLN A 4 3.64 -2.38 13.77
C GLN A 4 3.82 -1.65 15.10
N ARG A 5 4.49 -2.30 16.05
CA ARG A 5 4.83 -1.69 17.33
C ARG A 5 6.09 -0.85 17.20
N HIS A 6 6.14 0.26 17.93
CA HIS A 6 7.34 1.08 18.00
C HIS A 6 7.94 1.02 19.41
N GLY A 7 9.26 1.06 19.48
CA GLY A 7 9.96 1.30 20.74
C GLY A 7 9.70 2.73 21.22
N VAL A 8 9.67 2.93 22.53
CA VAL A 8 9.56 4.24 23.15
C VAL A 8 10.82 4.50 23.99
N ARG A 9 11.07 5.76 24.40
CA ARG A 9 12.33 6.20 25.05
C ARG A 9 12.91 5.21 26.09
N ARG A 10 12.07 4.59 26.92
CA ARG A 10 12.49 3.67 27.99
C ARG A 10 12.15 2.19 27.74
N ARG A 11 11.63 1.84 26.55
CA ARG A 11 11.24 0.46 26.21
C ARG A 11 11.62 0.18 24.75
N LYS A 12 12.67 -0.62 24.57
CA LYS A 12 13.01 -1.19 23.27
C LYS A 12 11.97 -2.26 22.90
N LEU A 13 11.80 -2.49 21.60
CA LEU A 13 10.99 -3.61 21.11
C LEU A 13 11.58 -4.94 21.58
N THR A 14 10.73 -5.79 22.13
CA THR A 14 11.12 -7.17 22.45
C THR A 14 11.39 -7.94 21.15
N PRO A 15 12.13 -9.07 21.22
CA PRO A 15 12.35 -9.93 20.05
C PRO A 15 11.03 -10.37 19.39
N GLN A 16 10.02 -10.71 20.18
CA GLN A 16 8.70 -11.12 19.68
C GLN A 16 7.99 -9.98 18.94
N GLU A 17 8.09 -8.75 19.44
CA GLU A 17 7.51 -7.58 18.78
C GLU A 17 8.22 -7.26 17.46
N ARG A 18 9.54 -7.47 17.39
CA ARG A 18 10.30 -7.32 16.14
C ARG A 18 9.90 -8.38 15.13
N ALA A 19 9.82 -9.64 15.52
CA ALA A 19 9.39 -10.74 14.65
C ALA A 19 8.00 -10.46 14.06
N ARG A 20 7.05 -10.05 14.92
CA ARG A 20 5.72 -9.60 14.48
C ARG A 20 5.77 -8.43 13.50
N ASN A 21 6.61 -7.42 13.76
CA ASN A 21 6.74 -6.28 12.85
C ASN A 21 7.27 -6.68 11.48
N VAL A 22 8.22 -7.62 11.43
CA VAL A 22 8.75 -8.17 10.17
C VAL A 22 7.62 -8.82 9.37
N GLU A 23 6.83 -9.68 10.00
CA GLU A 23 5.70 -10.35 9.37
C GLU A 23 4.67 -9.34 8.80
N ILE A 24 4.24 -8.37 9.62
CA ILE A 24 3.32 -7.30 9.18
C ILE A 24 3.95 -6.48 8.05
N GLY A 25 5.26 -6.26 8.09
CA GLY A 25 6.02 -5.51 7.10
C GLY A 25 5.94 -6.11 5.70
N VAL A 26 5.83 -7.44 5.58
CA VAL A 26 5.68 -8.13 4.28
C VAL A 26 4.40 -7.69 3.56
N THR A 27 3.27 -7.71 4.27
CA THR A 27 1.98 -7.30 3.71
C THR A 27 1.94 -5.80 3.46
N ARG A 28 2.44 -4.99 4.41
CA ARG A 28 2.46 -3.53 4.28
C ARG A 28 3.30 -3.08 3.09
N GLY A 29 4.48 -3.66 2.90
CA GLY A 29 5.39 -3.28 1.81
C GLY A 29 4.75 -3.45 0.44
N ARG A 30 3.93 -4.49 0.24
CA ARG A 30 3.17 -4.67 -1.00
C ARG A 30 2.17 -3.54 -1.23
N VAL A 31 1.39 -3.19 -0.19
CA VAL A 31 0.41 -2.11 -0.26
C VAL A 31 1.08 -0.75 -0.50
N GLU A 32 2.19 -0.48 0.19
CA GLU A 32 2.99 0.74 0.00
C GLU A 32 3.55 0.84 -1.43
N ALA A 33 3.99 -0.27 -2.02
CA ALA A 33 4.47 -0.30 -3.40
C ALA A 33 3.35 0.06 -4.39
N ILE A 34 2.13 -0.45 -4.17
CA ILE A 34 0.94 -0.13 -4.98
C ILE A 34 0.64 1.37 -4.92
N PHE A 35 0.49 1.92 -3.71
CA PHE A 35 0.22 3.35 -3.54
C PHE A 35 1.38 4.22 -4.04
N GLY A 36 2.62 3.77 -3.87
CA GLY A 36 3.81 4.41 -4.41
C GLY A 36 3.77 4.49 -5.94
N HIS A 37 3.36 3.40 -6.59
CA HIS A 37 3.16 3.37 -8.04
C HIS A 37 2.07 4.35 -8.47
N TRP A 38 0.89 4.32 -7.84
CA TRP A 38 -0.21 5.21 -8.21
C TRP A 38 0.17 6.69 -8.07
N LYS A 39 0.87 7.05 -6.98
CA LYS A 39 1.34 8.42 -6.77
C LYS A 39 2.36 8.84 -7.84
N ARG A 40 3.32 7.97 -8.18
CA ARG A 40 4.40 8.30 -9.12
C ARG A 40 3.96 8.28 -10.58
N HIS A 41 3.17 7.29 -10.99
CA HIS A 41 2.90 7.02 -12.40
C HIS A 41 1.47 7.37 -12.82
N TRP A 42 0.52 7.39 -11.89
CA TRP A 42 -0.91 7.59 -12.21
C TRP A 42 -1.46 8.93 -11.73
N GLY A 43 -0.58 9.86 -11.34
CA GLY A 43 -0.97 11.23 -10.99
C GLY A 43 -1.59 11.41 -9.60
N LEU A 44 -1.58 10.39 -8.73
CA LEU A 44 -2.20 10.48 -7.39
C LEU A 44 -1.38 11.29 -6.36
N ARG A 45 -0.18 11.80 -6.70
CA ARG A 45 0.69 12.49 -5.73
C ARG A 45 0.16 13.84 -5.26
N ARG A 46 -0.57 14.58 -6.10
CA ARG A 46 -1.05 15.95 -5.81
C ARG A 46 -2.47 16.16 -6.31
N THR A 47 -3.38 15.28 -5.91
CA THR A 47 -4.80 15.40 -6.23
C THR A 47 -5.39 16.66 -5.59
N ARG A 48 -6.00 17.53 -6.39
CA ARG A 48 -6.60 18.80 -5.93
C ARG A 48 -8.10 18.70 -5.64
N PHE A 49 -8.61 17.49 -5.38
CA PHE A 49 -10.02 17.31 -5.11
C PHE A 49 -10.37 17.87 -3.74
N LEU A 50 -11.19 18.91 -3.73
CA LEU A 50 -11.86 19.41 -2.54
C LEU A 50 -13.09 18.51 -2.30
N GLY A 51 -12.97 17.56 -1.38
CA GLY A 51 -14.06 16.66 -0.97
C GLY A 51 -13.74 15.16 -1.06
N GLY A 52 -14.26 14.38 -0.11
CA GLY A 52 -13.96 12.95 0.04
C GLY A 52 -14.49 12.07 -1.12
N ALA A 53 -15.65 12.41 -1.69
CA ALA A 53 -16.29 11.58 -2.72
C ALA A 53 -15.42 11.42 -3.98
N LYS A 54 -14.84 12.51 -4.49
CA LYS A 54 -13.95 12.48 -5.67
C LYS A 54 -12.66 11.72 -5.39
N MET A 55 -12.07 11.89 -4.20
CA MET A 55 -10.89 11.12 -3.79
C MET A 55 -11.17 9.63 -3.69
N GLN A 56 -12.31 9.24 -3.11
CA GLN A 56 -12.71 7.84 -3.03
C GLN A 56 -12.95 7.24 -4.41
N ALA A 57 -13.64 7.97 -5.31
CA ALA A 57 -13.87 7.51 -6.69
C ALA A 57 -12.54 7.28 -7.43
N LEU A 58 -11.61 8.25 -7.39
CA LEU A 58 -10.29 8.11 -8.00
C LEU A 58 -9.52 6.91 -7.42
N THR A 59 -9.56 6.74 -6.11
CA THR A 59 -8.86 5.63 -5.44
C THR A 59 -9.43 4.28 -5.85
N ARG A 60 -10.76 4.15 -5.99
CA ARG A 60 -11.41 2.92 -6.48
C ARG A 60 -11.05 2.63 -7.93
N LEU A 61 -11.06 3.64 -8.80
CA LEU A 61 -10.65 3.50 -10.19
C LEU A 61 -9.19 3.08 -10.31
N ALA A 62 -8.29 3.65 -9.51
CA ALA A 62 -6.90 3.20 -9.43
C ALA A 62 -6.81 1.73 -8.98
N ALA A 63 -7.55 1.32 -7.94
CA ALA A 63 -7.56 -0.08 -7.50
C ALA A 63 -8.00 -1.05 -8.61
N ILE A 64 -9.07 -0.72 -9.35
CA ILE A 64 -9.52 -1.51 -10.50
C ILE A 64 -8.45 -1.56 -11.59
N GLY A 65 -7.91 -0.40 -11.98
CA GLY A 65 -6.85 -0.31 -12.99
C GLY A 65 -5.60 -1.12 -12.61
N TRP A 66 -5.26 -1.20 -11.32
CA TRP A 66 -4.14 -2.01 -10.83
C TRP A 66 -4.35 -3.50 -11.02
N ASN A 67 -5.54 -3.99 -10.67
CA ASN A 67 -5.88 -5.38 -10.88
C ASN A 67 -5.84 -5.75 -12.37
N LEU A 68 -6.37 -4.88 -13.24
CA LEU A 68 -6.31 -5.07 -14.69
C LEU A 68 -4.87 -5.08 -15.21
N TRP A 69 -4.04 -4.11 -14.81
CA TRP A 69 -2.63 -4.04 -15.23
C TRP A 69 -1.83 -5.27 -14.78
N LYS A 70 -2.03 -5.71 -13.55
CA LYS A 70 -1.42 -6.94 -13.02
C LYS A 70 -1.93 -8.18 -13.76
N GLY A 71 -3.23 -8.27 -14.02
CA GLY A 71 -3.84 -9.37 -14.76
C GLY A 71 -3.34 -9.46 -16.19
N ALA A 72 -3.26 -8.33 -16.90
CA ALA A 72 -2.70 -8.26 -18.25
C ALA A 72 -1.23 -8.70 -18.26
N GLY A 73 -0.43 -8.23 -17.30
CA GLY A 73 0.97 -8.65 -17.18
C GLY A 73 1.13 -10.12 -16.78
N PHE A 74 0.19 -10.70 -16.05
CA PHE A 74 0.18 -12.13 -15.76
C PHE A 74 -0.15 -12.94 -17.02
N LYS A 75 -1.24 -12.59 -17.72
CA LYS A 75 -1.64 -13.23 -18.97
C LYS A 75 -0.52 -13.19 -20.01
N ALA A 76 0.14 -12.05 -20.19
CA ALA A 76 1.23 -11.92 -21.16
C ALA A 76 2.46 -12.79 -20.85
N ARG A 77 2.65 -13.23 -19.60
CA ARG A 77 3.81 -14.06 -19.20
C ARG A 77 3.50 -15.55 -19.11
N TYR A 78 2.25 -15.91 -18.82
CA TYR A 78 1.88 -17.27 -18.42
C TYR A 78 0.61 -17.81 -19.08
N GLY A 79 -0.10 -17.00 -19.87
CA GLY A 79 -1.34 -17.38 -20.55
C GLY A 79 -1.22 -17.37 -22.06
#